data_AF-A0A942DMF3-F1
#
_entry.id   AF-A0A942DMF3-F1
#
_cell.length_a   1.000
_cell.length_b   1.000
_cell.length_c   1.000
_cell.angle_alpha   90.00
_cell.angle_beta   90.00
_cell.angle_gamma   90.00
#
_symmetry.space_group_name_H-M   'P 1'
#
loop_
_entity.id
_entity.type
_entity.pdbx_description
1 polymer ?
#
loop_
_entity_poly.entity_id
_entity_poly.type
_entity_poly.pdbx_seq_one_letter_code
_entity_poly.pdbx_strand_id
1 'polypeptide(L)'
;MSKFTCVLFLAVLLKLNFSLALDPKDIDPKELDKMIKKSEQIVASGHAFYRSLACPDGSTPEFAGVGTNYGKNGEIIDSYRIRCKDGTKGNYEWAEGQTTPPNPPPGFRFKTASELKRFSPRGRVNELSVSPTGTVWITTAAGYSYFINKFEDNWVPGSLLATKDKYASDLERISFFNTKIAIATGGLNGKIYHTEDGGITWKESKPTHDQWVYSVYFTPDGKVWMGGSAGLITYSEDFGKTWKQLKTSFNTDHRLASIFMSNDKAGIAGSLDGNDLRTTLDNWETSKSIATPKSQNLTEKNARDTLKKISEFNGEFIVKQSDLVFHTKKANIKWSGFKDLKILDFSIDTEAKKIYLIDSSGYVYTSSDLNNFSKVGTERVQVPVIDSKFSAGYFHVLDADTVIYKIGNGKFEKRAPLFY
;
A
#
# COMPACT_ATOMS: atom_id res chain seq x y z
N MET A 1 -3.47 9.60 -45.98
CA MET A 1 -3.15 9.18 -44.60
C MET A 1 -1.86 8.37 -44.64
N SER A 2 -0.80 8.85 -43.98
CA SER A 2 0.48 8.14 -44.02
C SER A 2 0.39 6.86 -43.19
N LYS A 3 1.09 5.79 -43.62
CA LYS A 3 1.18 4.51 -42.90
C LYS A 3 1.61 4.67 -41.42
N PHE A 4 2.18 5.82 -41.06
CA PHE A 4 2.59 6.22 -39.71
C PHE A 4 1.40 6.51 -38.76
N THR A 5 0.29 7.03 -39.27
CA THR A 5 -0.84 7.49 -38.43
C THR A 5 -1.78 6.34 -38.03
N CYS A 6 -1.91 5.29 -38.86
CA CYS A 6 -2.72 4.12 -38.52
C CYS A 6 -2.07 3.18 -37.48
N VAL A 7 -0.74 3.12 -37.41
CA VAL A 7 -0.01 2.18 -36.53
C VAL A 7 0.11 2.71 -35.10
N LEU A 8 0.21 4.03 -34.91
CA LEU A 8 0.18 4.67 -33.57
C LEU A 8 -1.19 4.45 -32.89
N PHE A 9 -2.26 4.45 -33.69
CA PHE A 9 -3.62 4.15 -33.26
C PHE A 9 -3.75 2.68 -32.80
N LEU A 10 -3.05 1.75 -33.46
CA LEU A 10 -3.06 0.32 -33.14
C LEU A 10 -2.35 0.00 -31.81
N ALA A 11 -1.22 0.64 -31.52
CA ALA A 11 -0.45 0.40 -30.28
C ALA A 11 -1.16 0.92 -29.02
N VAL A 12 -1.95 1.98 -29.17
CA VAL A 12 -2.83 2.51 -28.12
C VAL A 12 -4.04 1.59 -27.93
N LEU A 13 -4.65 1.10 -29.01
CA LEU A 13 -5.82 0.21 -28.95
C LEU A 13 -5.49 -1.21 -28.43
N LEU A 14 -4.32 -1.76 -28.77
CA LEU A 14 -3.86 -3.07 -28.28
C LEU A 14 -3.55 -3.08 -26.77
N LYS A 15 -3.18 -1.93 -26.18
CA LYS A 15 -3.05 -1.76 -24.72
C LYS A 15 -4.38 -1.45 -24.02
N LEU A 16 -5.44 -1.14 -24.78
CA LEU A 16 -6.79 -0.81 -24.29
C LEU A 16 -7.81 -1.94 -24.54
N ASN A 17 -7.38 -3.13 -24.98
CA ASN A 17 -8.23 -4.31 -25.17
C ASN A 17 -9.39 -4.13 -26.19
N PHE A 18 -9.15 -3.42 -27.30
CA PHE A 18 -10.06 -3.45 -28.45
C PHE A 18 -9.59 -4.47 -29.50
N SER A 19 -10.48 -5.38 -29.90
CA SER A 19 -10.25 -6.34 -30.98
C SER A 19 -10.26 -5.62 -32.34
N LEU A 20 -9.13 -5.67 -33.06
CA LEU A 20 -9.09 -5.48 -34.51
C LEU A 20 -7.89 -6.22 -35.11
N ALA A 21 -8.17 -6.98 -36.15
CA ALA A 21 -7.27 -7.94 -36.80
C ALA A 21 -6.21 -7.25 -37.68
N LEU A 22 -4.93 -7.44 -37.36
CA LEU A 22 -3.81 -7.27 -38.30
C LEU A 22 -2.75 -8.36 -38.03
N ASP A 23 -2.26 -8.99 -39.10
CA ASP A 23 -1.35 -10.14 -39.08
C ASP A 23 0.10 -9.69 -38.75
N PRO A 24 0.80 -10.27 -37.75
CA PRO A 24 2.10 -9.77 -37.25
C PRO A 24 3.29 -9.85 -38.22
N LYS A 25 3.11 -10.36 -39.44
CA LYS A 25 4.22 -10.62 -40.39
C LYS A 25 4.72 -9.39 -41.14
N ASP A 26 4.04 -8.24 -41.01
CA ASP A 26 4.32 -7.02 -41.79
C ASP A 26 5.10 -5.92 -41.05
N ILE A 27 5.64 -6.21 -39.85
CA ILE A 27 6.37 -5.23 -39.04
C ILE A 27 7.82 -5.68 -38.84
N ASP A 28 8.78 -4.83 -39.22
CA ASP A 28 10.20 -5.04 -38.97
C ASP A 28 10.47 -5.16 -37.46
N PRO A 29 11.03 -6.30 -36.97
CA PRO A 29 11.29 -6.53 -35.55
C PRO A 29 12.17 -5.47 -34.89
N LYS A 30 13.08 -4.82 -35.64
CA LYS A 30 13.97 -3.78 -35.08
C LYS A 30 13.24 -2.46 -34.85
N GLU A 31 12.28 -2.11 -35.69
CA GLU A 31 11.46 -0.91 -35.50
C GLU A 31 10.44 -1.11 -34.39
N LEU A 32 9.87 -2.31 -34.25
CA LEU A 32 8.99 -2.64 -33.11
C LEU A 32 9.73 -2.50 -31.76
N ASP A 33 10.97 -3.00 -31.67
CA ASP A 33 11.79 -2.92 -30.44
C ASP A 33 12.19 -1.47 -30.08
N LYS A 34 12.45 -0.63 -31.10
CA LYS A 34 12.73 0.80 -30.93
C LYS A 34 11.50 1.57 -30.45
N MET A 35 10.32 1.21 -30.95
CA MET A 35 9.04 1.81 -30.55
C MET A 35 8.63 1.41 -29.12
N ILE A 36 8.87 0.16 -28.73
CA ILE A 36 8.65 -0.31 -27.34
C ILE A 36 9.54 0.49 -26.39
N LYS A 37 10.85 0.58 -26.65
CA LYS A 37 11.80 1.36 -25.83
C LYS A 37 11.43 2.84 -25.70
N LYS A 38 10.91 3.44 -26.77
CA LYS A 38 10.47 4.84 -26.75
C LYS A 38 9.16 5.04 -25.97
N SER A 39 8.25 4.05 -26.00
CA SER A 39 7.05 4.05 -25.18
C SER A 39 7.35 3.86 -23.69
N GLU A 40 8.36 3.04 -23.37
CA GLU A 40 8.87 2.84 -22.01
C GLU A 40 9.52 4.12 -21.45
N GLN A 41 10.25 4.87 -22.29
CA GLN A 41 10.77 6.20 -21.90
C GLN A 41 9.66 7.22 -21.61
N ILE A 42 8.58 7.22 -22.38
CA ILE A 42 7.43 8.13 -22.18
C ILE A 42 6.66 7.77 -20.90
N VAL A 43 6.49 6.46 -20.62
CA VAL A 43 5.87 5.97 -19.38
C VAL A 43 6.75 6.25 -18.15
N ALA A 44 8.08 6.17 -18.29
CA ALA A 44 9.03 6.48 -17.22
C ALA A 44 9.08 7.98 -16.85
N SER A 45 8.63 8.89 -17.73
CA SER A 45 8.71 10.34 -17.53
C SER A 45 7.48 11.01 -16.92
N GLY A 46 6.45 10.26 -16.51
CA GLY A 46 5.40 10.83 -15.68
C GLY A 46 4.04 10.22 -15.87
N HIS A 47 3.43 9.80 -14.77
CA HIS A 47 1.98 9.69 -14.65
C HIS A 47 1.53 10.14 -13.27
N ALA A 48 1.15 11.42 -13.19
CA ALA A 48 0.09 11.90 -12.32
C ALA A 48 -0.41 13.29 -12.78
N PHE A 49 -0.67 13.52 -14.08
CA PHE A 49 -1.25 14.82 -14.50
C PHE A 49 -2.09 14.82 -15.79
N TYR A 50 -2.38 13.68 -16.41
CA TYR A 50 -3.16 13.66 -17.66
C TYR A 50 -4.65 13.42 -17.41
N ARG A 51 -5.29 14.40 -16.76
CA ARG A 51 -6.74 14.62 -16.87
C ARG A 51 -6.97 16.13 -16.82
N SER A 52 -7.18 16.76 -17.99
CA SER A 52 -8.00 17.99 -18.18
C SER A 52 -7.56 18.94 -19.32
N LEU A 53 -6.76 18.53 -20.31
CA LEU A 53 -6.51 19.40 -21.47
C LEU A 53 -7.34 18.94 -22.67
N ALA A 54 -8.38 19.72 -23.00
CA ALA A 54 -9.18 19.60 -24.22
C ALA A 54 -9.09 20.93 -24.99
N CYS A 55 -8.94 20.88 -26.32
CA CYS A 55 -9.06 22.09 -27.14
C CYS A 55 -10.51 22.59 -27.08
N PRO A 56 -10.76 23.92 -27.03
CA PRO A 56 -12.12 24.49 -26.95
C PRO A 56 -13.05 24.05 -28.10
N ASP A 57 -12.49 23.68 -29.24
CA ASP A 57 -13.18 23.21 -30.44
C ASP A 57 -13.38 21.68 -30.48
N GLY A 58 -12.99 20.95 -29.43
CA GLY A 58 -13.04 19.49 -29.37
C GLY A 58 -11.95 18.77 -30.17
N SER A 59 -11.02 19.49 -30.80
CA SER A 59 -9.89 18.89 -31.52
C SER A 59 -8.87 18.25 -30.57
N THR A 60 -8.13 17.27 -31.08
CA THR A 60 -7.09 16.59 -30.29
C THR A 60 -5.89 17.52 -30.11
N PRO A 61 -5.48 17.86 -28.86
CA PRO A 61 -4.31 18.70 -28.65
C PRO A 61 -3.03 17.97 -29.07
N GLU A 62 -2.19 18.65 -29.87
CA GLU A 62 -0.84 18.18 -30.21
C GLU A 62 0.18 18.77 -29.22
N PHE A 63 1.02 17.93 -28.62
CA PHE A 63 2.05 18.40 -27.70
C PHE A 63 3.15 19.19 -28.44
N ALA A 64 3.36 20.45 -28.05
CA ALA A 64 4.26 21.38 -28.73
C ALA A 64 5.55 21.69 -27.96
N GLY A 65 5.70 21.18 -26.73
CA GLY A 65 6.94 21.26 -25.94
C GLY A 65 6.75 21.73 -24.51
N VAL A 66 7.81 21.61 -23.71
CA VAL A 66 7.93 22.16 -22.34
C VAL A 66 8.83 23.39 -22.40
N GLY A 67 8.41 24.48 -21.78
CA GLY A 67 9.21 25.70 -21.67
C GLY A 67 9.29 26.17 -20.23
N THR A 68 10.49 26.48 -19.78
CA THR A 68 10.75 27.11 -18.49
C THR A 68 10.56 28.62 -18.64
N ASN A 69 9.56 29.19 -17.98
CA ASN A 69 9.36 30.64 -17.94
C ASN A 69 9.70 31.16 -16.53
N TYR A 70 10.10 32.43 -16.48
CA TYR A 70 10.32 33.14 -15.22
C TYR A 70 9.23 34.19 -15.03
N GLY A 71 8.50 34.13 -13.92
CA GLY A 71 7.51 35.14 -13.57
C GLY A 71 8.17 36.49 -13.26
N LYS A 72 7.37 37.57 -13.17
CA LYS A 72 7.85 38.94 -12.90
C LYS A 72 8.66 39.09 -11.60
N ASN A 73 8.55 38.12 -10.70
CA ASN A 73 9.26 38.06 -9.41
C ASN A 73 10.37 36.99 -9.36
N GLY A 74 10.76 36.40 -10.50
CA GLY A 74 11.83 35.38 -10.56
C GLY A 74 11.41 33.96 -10.15
N GLU A 75 10.10 33.70 -10.01
CA GLU A 75 9.57 32.35 -9.82
C GLU A 75 9.66 31.53 -11.11
N ILE A 76 10.05 30.26 -10.99
CA ILE A 76 10.07 29.31 -12.12
C ILE A 76 8.65 28.81 -12.35
N ILE A 77 8.12 29.07 -13.54
CA ILE A 77 6.82 28.59 -14.00
C ILE A 77 7.11 27.57 -15.11
N ASP A 78 6.97 26.29 -14.80
CA ASP A 78 6.99 25.24 -15.81
C ASP A 78 5.70 25.35 -16.63
N SER A 79 5.84 25.76 -17.89
CA SER A 79 4.72 25.92 -18.81
C SER A 79 4.72 24.81 -19.85
N TYR A 80 3.56 24.18 -20.05
CA TYR A 80 3.34 23.20 -21.11
C TYR A 80 2.70 23.91 -22.31
N ARG A 81 3.21 23.65 -23.52
CA ARG A 81 2.60 24.14 -24.75
C ARG A 81 1.85 23.02 -25.44
N ILE A 82 0.56 23.21 -25.65
CA ILE A 82 -0.25 22.42 -26.58
C ILE A 82 -0.53 23.27 -27.82
N ARG A 83 -0.59 22.62 -28.98
CA ARG A 83 -1.03 23.21 -30.24
C ARG A 83 -2.38 22.59 -30.59
N CYS A 84 -3.41 23.42 -30.70
CA CYS A 84 -4.66 23.06 -31.35
C CYS A 84 -4.55 23.38 -32.85
N LYS A 85 -5.19 22.59 -33.72
CA LYS A 85 -5.15 22.81 -35.17
C LYS A 85 -6.08 23.97 -35.53
N ASP A 86 -5.52 25.18 -35.60
CA ASP A 86 -6.23 26.33 -36.16
C ASP A 86 -5.94 26.44 -37.67
N GLY A 87 -7.01 26.36 -38.45
CA GLY A 87 -7.04 26.61 -39.88
C GLY A 87 -7.09 28.08 -40.28
N THR A 88 -6.75 29.07 -39.46
CA THR A 88 -6.67 30.49 -39.83
C THR A 88 -5.88 31.36 -38.85
N LYS A 89 -4.63 31.70 -39.21
CA LYS A 89 -3.86 32.88 -38.75
C LYS A 89 -4.06 33.35 -37.29
N GLY A 90 -3.21 32.83 -36.41
CA GLY A 90 -2.31 33.71 -35.62
C GLY A 90 -2.82 34.29 -34.30
N ASN A 91 -3.80 33.68 -33.63
CA ASN A 91 -4.12 34.02 -32.23
C ASN A 91 -3.78 32.88 -31.28
N TYR A 92 -2.91 33.18 -30.31
CA TYR A 92 -2.56 32.29 -29.20
C TYR A 92 -3.57 32.50 -28.07
N GLU A 93 -4.39 31.51 -27.74
CA GLU A 93 -5.17 31.54 -26.50
C GLU A 93 -4.34 30.93 -25.36
N TRP A 94 -4.15 31.73 -24.31
CA TRP A 94 -3.47 31.34 -23.09
C TRP A 94 -4.47 30.66 -22.16
N ALA A 95 -4.34 29.35 -21.97
CA ALA A 95 -4.96 28.68 -20.84
C ALA A 95 -3.96 28.71 -19.67
N GLU A 96 -4.01 29.76 -18.84
CA GLU A 96 -3.33 29.77 -17.54
C GLU A 96 -4.10 28.86 -16.57
N GLY A 97 -3.74 27.58 -16.54
CA GLY A 97 -4.08 26.72 -15.41
C GLY A 97 -3.17 27.07 -14.23
N GLN A 98 -3.61 27.96 -13.34
CA GLN A 98 -2.97 28.13 -12.04
C GLN A 98 -3.29 26.92 -11.15
N THR A 99 -2.50 25.88 -11.30
CA THR A 99 -2.25 24.96 -10.19
C THR A 99 -0.76 24.97 -9.98
N THR A 100 -0.28 25.82 -9.06
CA THR A 100 1.09 25.73 -8.57
C THR A 100 1.31 24.31 -8.04
N PRO A 101 2.14 23.47 -8.66
CA PRO A 101 2.68 22.33 -7.94
C PRO A 101 3.51 22.91 -6.78
N PRO A 102 3.62 22.24 -5.62
CA PRO A 102 4.67 22.61 -4.68
C PRO A 102 6.00 22.53 -5.44
N ASN A 103 6.73 23.65 -5.50
CA ASN A 103 8.05 23.71 -6.11
C ASN A 103 8.88 22.50 -5.65
N PRO A 104 9.58 21.79 -6.56
CA PRO A 104 10.62 20.88 -6.12
C PRO A 104 11.61 21.69 -5.26
N PRO A 105 12.05 21.17 -4.11
CA PRO A 105 12.95 21.91 -3.23
C PRO A 105 14.18 22.38 -4.02
N PRO A 106 14.73 23.58 -3.73
CA PRO A 106 15.85 24.13 -4.48
C PRO A 106 17.01 23.13 -4.59
N GLY A 107 17.42 22.80 -5.81
CA GLY A 107 18.52 21.84 -6.09
C GLY A 107 18.11 20.47 -6.64
N PHE A 108 16.83 20.24 -6.95
CA PHE A 108 16.37 18.99 -7.57
C PHE A 108 16.92 18.86 -9.01
N ARG A 109 17.72 17.82 -9.27
CA ARG A 109 18.21 17.44 -10.62
C ARG A 109 17.65 16.08 -11.00
N PHE A 110 17.20 15.92 -12.24
CA PHE A 110 16.92 14.60 -12.81
C PHE A 110 18.22 13.78 -12.85
N LYS A 111 18.24 12.68 -12.10
CA LYS A 111 19.39 11.76 -12.07
C LYS A 111 19.37 10.87 -13.30
N THR A 112 20.53 10.66 -13.91
CA THR A 112 20.74 9.65 -14.95
C THR A 112 20.50 8.24 -14.40
N ALA A 113 20.22 7.24 -15.26
CA ALA A 113 20.03 5.85 -14.82
C ALA A 113 21.24 5.28 -14.03
N SER A 114 22.44 5.81 -14.29
CA SER A 114 23.69 5.53 -13.55
C SER A 114 23.79 6.26 -12.19
N GLU A 115 22.98 7.30 -11.96
CA GLU A 115 22.92 8.09 -10.72
C GLU A 115 21.76 7.69 -9.80
N LEU A 116 20.86 6.80 -10.25
CA LEU A 116 19.87 6.08 -9.42
C LEU A 116 20.58 5.14 -8.42
N LYS A 117 21.39 5.73 -7.53
CA LYS A 117 21.89 5.09 -6.32
C LYS A 117 20.71 4.90 -5.38
N ARG A 118 20.59 3.70 -4.80
CA ARG A 118 19.72 3.31 -3.68
C ARG A 118 19.22 4.54 -2.91
N PHE A 119 18.08 5.09 -3.30
CA PHE A 119 17.41 6.07 -2.49
C PHE A 119 16.62 5.27 -1.45
N SER A 120 16.98 5.42 -0.19
CA SER A 120 16.20 4.85 0.91
C SER A 120 15.01 5.77 1.18
N PRO A 121 13.79 5.24 1.34
CA PRO A 121 12.64 6.06 1.69
C PRO A 121 12.97 6.86 2.95
N ARG A 122 12.56 8.14 2.98
CA ARG A 122 12.82 8.99 4.15
C ARG A 122 12.02 8.50 5.33
N GLY A 123 12.72 8.09 6.39
CA GLY A 123 12.11 7.55 7.61
C GLY A 123 11.95 6.03 7.56
N ARG A 124 11.65 5.44 8.72
CA ARG A 124 11.47 4.00 8.86
C ARG A 124 10.18 3.56 8.17
N VAL A 125 10.26 2.57 7.27
CA VAL A 125 9.07 1.90 6.71
C VAL A 125 8.52 0.95 7.77
N ASN A 126 7.23 1.07 8.08
CA ASN A 126 6.60 0.29 9.14
C ASN A 126 5.74 -0.86 8.61
N GLU A 127 5.10 -0.69 7.45
CA GLU A 127 4.15 -1.67 6.91
C GLU A 127 4.12 -1.65 5.38
N LEU A 128 3.72 -2.78 4.81
CA LEU A 128 3.35 -2.96 3.42
C LEU A 128 1.83 -2.95 3.28
N SER A 129 1.29 -2.23 2.32
CA SER A 129 -0.12 -2.30 1.96
C SER A 129 -0.28 -2.64 0.49
N VAL A 130 -1.24 -3.50 0.15
CA VAL A 130 -1.44 -3.95 -1.23
C VAL A 130 -2.91 -3.89 -1.57
N SER A 131 -3.26 -3.03 -2.53
CA SER A 131 -4.64 -2.92 -3.01
C SER A 131 -5.05 -4.19 -3.76
N PRO A 132 -6.36 -4.46 -3.93
CA PRO A 132 -6.82 -5.62 -4.71
C PRO A 132 -6.41 -5.58 -6.19
N THR A 133 -6.00 -4.43 -6.74
CA THR A 133 -5.43 -4.33 -8.10
C THR A 133 -3.95 -4.71 -8.14
N GLY A 134 -3.33 -4.98 -6.99
CA GLY A 134 -1.90 -5.28 -6.89
C GLY A 134 -1.02 -4.04 -6.79
N THR A 135 -1.60 -2.86 -6.59
CA THR A 135 -0.84 -1.63 -6.30
C THR A 135 -0.26 -1.75 -4.90
N VAL A 136 1.04 -1.60 -4.76
CA VAL A 136 1.74 -1.74 -3.49
C VAL A 136 2.08 -0.35 -2.96
N TRP A 137 1.75 -0.11 -1.70
CA TRP A 137 2.01 1.13 -0.98
C TRP A 137 2.91 0.84 0.23
N ILE A 138 3.82 1.78 0.50
CA ILE A 138 4.55 1.85 1.77
C ILE A 138 4.39 3.24 2.38
N THR A 139 4.38 3.27 3.70
CA THR A 139 4.34 4.48 4.51
C THR A 139 5.54 4.51 5.44
N THR A 140 6.02 5.71 5.77
CA THR A 140 7.16 5.90 6.65
C THR A 140 6.79 6.69 7.90
N ALA A 141 7.46 6.39 9.01
CA ALA A 141 7.31 7.16 10.25
C ALA A 141 7.61 8.67 10.08
N ALA A 142 8.31 9.06 9.02
CA ALA A 142 8.55 10.47 8.71
C ALA A 142 7.41 11.14 7.92
N GLY A 143 6.26 10.47 7.76
CA GLY A 143 5.08 11.02 7.10
C GLY A 143 5.06 10.83 5.58
N TYR A 144 6.02 10.11 5.01
CA TYR A 144 6.08 9.92 3.56
C TYR A 144 5.30 8.67 3.13
N SER A 145 4.76 8.71 1.92
CA SER A 145 4.21 7.54 1.26
C SER A 145 4.86 7.33 -0.10
N TYR A 146 4.93 6.09 -0.52
CA TYR A 146 5.40 5.70 -1.86
C TYR A 146 4.53 4.57 -2.36
N PHE A 147 4.31 4.49 -3.67
CA PHE A 147 3.55 3.41 -4.28
C PHE A 147 4.17 2.92 -5.59
N ILE A 148 3.85 1.68 -5.96
CA ILE A 148 4.06 1.12 -7.29
C ILE A 148 2.72 0.63 -7.85
N ASN A 149 2.38 1.04 -9.06
CA ASN A 149 1.11 0.64 -9.70
C ASN A 149 1.14 -0.82 -10.13
N LYS A 150 2.25 -1.22 -10.73
CA LYS A 150 2.56 -2.60 -11.10
C LYS A 150 3.89 -3.02 -10.49
N PHE A 151 4.09 -4.33 -10.36
CA PHE A 151 5.31 -4.87 -9.78
C PHE A 151 6.56 -4.49 -10.59
N GLU A 152 6.40 -4.30 -11.91
CA GLU A 152 7.44 -3.84 -12.82
C GLU A 152 7.71 -2.32 -12.77
N ASP A 153 6.91 -1.54 -12.04
CA ASP A 153 7.08 -0.08 -11.94
C ASP A 153 8.07 0.33 -10.86
N ASN A 154 8.57 1.56 -10.97
CA ASN A 154 9.41 2.17 -9.94
C ASN A 154 8.56 2.88 -8.90
N TRP A 155 9.11 3.02 -7.69
CA TRP A 155 8.43 3.71 -6.61
C TRP A 155 8.16 5.17 -6.98
N VAL A 156 6.90 5.56 -6.86
CA VAL A 156 6.44 6.93 -7.04
C VAL A 156 6.11 7.49 -5.66
N PRO A 157 6.61 8.70 -5.30
CA PRO A 157 6.15 9.38 -4.10
C PRO A 157 4.64 9.56 -4.13
N GLY A 158 3.95 9.11 -3.09
CA GLY A 158 2.53 9.39 -2.91
C GLY A 158 2.34 10.85 -2.53
N SER A 159 1.32 11.49 -3.10
CA SER A 159 0.90 12.86 -2.78
C SER A 159 0.30 13.01 -1.37
N LEU A 160 0.18 11.90 -0.66
CA LEU A 160 -0.45 11.78 0.64
C LEU A 160 0.21 12.74 1.63
N LEU A 161 -0.49 13.84 1.87
CA LEU A 161 -0.37 14.65 3.09
C LEU A 161 0.95 15.44 3.23
N ALA A 162 1.44 16.04 2.15
CA ALA A 162 2.16 17.31 2.28
C ALA A 162 1.17 18.39 2.74
N THR A 163 0.60 18.25 3.95
CA THR A 163 -0.19 19.30 4.56
C THR A 163 0.71 20.53 4.67
N LYS A 164 0.15 21.73 4.45
CA LYS A 164 0.88 22.99 4.65
C LYS A 164 1.53 23.07 6.06
N ASP A 165 1.02 22.27 6.99
CA ASP A 165 1.64 21.98 8.27
C ASP A 165 2.87 21.08 8.05
N LYS A 166 4.04 21.69 8.22
CA LYS A 166 5.42 21.18 8.04
C LYS A 166 5.76 19.86 8.77
N TYR A 167 4.78 19.22 9.43
CA TYR A 167 4.93 18.06 10.30
C TYR A 167 3.65 17.19 10.32
N ALA A 168 3.22 16.64 9.18
CA ALA A 168 2.45 15.39 9.23
C ALA A 168 3.39 14.28 9.71
N SER A 169 3.84 14.33 10.96
CA SER A 169 4.67 13.28 11.53
C SER A 169 3.83 12.02 11.64
N ASP A 170 4.45 10.88 11.37
CA ASP A 170 3.92 9.57 11.70
C ASP A 170 2.69 9.12 10.89
N LEU A 171 2.67 9.31 9.56
CA LEU A 171 1.82 8.49 8.69
C LEU A 171 2.32 7.04 8.75
N GLU A 172 1.65 6.19 9.53
CA GLU A 172 2.16 4.85 9.77
C GLU A 172 1.49 3.80 8.90
N ARG A 173 0.22 3.97 8.51
CA ARG A 173 -0.53 2.95 7.78
C ARG A 173 -1.44 3.53 6.71
N ILE A 174 -1.57 2.76 5.63
CA ILE A 174 -2.65 2.88 4.64
C ILE A 174 -3.30 1.50 4.56
N SER A 175 -4.60 1.43 4.81
CA SER A 175 -5.36 0.16 4.78
C SER A 175 -6.42 0.23 3.69
N PHE A 176 -6.30 -0.61 2.67
CA PHE A 176 -7.26 -0.70 1.58
C PHE A 176 -8.45 -1.58 1.96
N PHE A 177 -9.65 -1.08 1.72
CA PHE A 177 -10.86 -1.90 1.71
C PHE A 177 -11.05 -2.53 0.33
N ASN A 178 -10.95 -1.70 -0.72
CA ASN A 178 -11.05 -2.15 -2.10
C ASN A 178 -10.15 -1.31 -3.01
N THR A 179 -10.35 -1.38 -4.33
CA THR A 179 -9.54 -0.67 -5.33
C THR A 179 -9.68 0.85 -5.29
N LYS A 180 -10.70 1.36 -4.58
CA LYS A 180 -11.05 2.78 -4.50
C LYS A 180 -10.95 3.34 -3.09
N ILE A 181 -11.35 2.53 -2.11
CA ILE A 181 -11.51 2.93 -0.72
C ILE A 181 -10.32 2.47 0.10
N ALA A 182 -9.69 3.41 0.80
CA ALA A 182 -8.65 3.17 1.78
C ALA A 182 -8.67 4.22 2.88
N ILE A 183 -8.07 3.88 4.03
CA ILE A 183 -7.91 4.79 5.16
C ILE A 183 -6.42 4.92 5.49
N ALA A 184 -5.98 6.14 5.73
CA ALA A 184 -4.64 6.49 6.16
C ALA A 184 -4.67 6.95 7.62
N THR A 185 -3.82 6.34 8.45
CA THR A 185 -3.80 6.53 9.90
C THR A 185 -2.37 6.60 10.45
N GLY A 186 -2.24 7.03 11.70
CA GLY A 186 -0.98 7.06 12.42
C GLY A 186 -1.03 8.09 13.57
N GLY A 187 0.07 8.82 13.77
CA GLY A 187 0.14 9.92 14.72
C GLY A 187 -0.64 11.13 14.23
N LEU A 188 -0.40 11.58 12.99
CA LEU A 188 -1.19 12.54 12.17
C LEU A 188 -1.89 13.70 12.91
N ASN A 189 -1.38 14.14 14.07
CA ASN A 189 -2.07 15.01 15.02
C ASN A 189 -3.51 14.56 15.33
N GLY A 190 -3.71 13.25 15.48
CA GLY A 190 -5.01 12.64 15.75
C GLY A 190 -5.93 12.53 14.54
N LYS A 191 -5.49 12.96 13.35
CA LYS A 191 -6.30 12.95 12.13
C LYS A 191 -6.35 11.58 11.47
N ILE A 192 -7.43 11.36 10.74
CA ILE A 192 -7.66 10.18 9.92
C ILE A 192 -8.07 10.67 8.54
N TYR A 193 -7.54 10.04 7.49
CA TYR A 193 -7.91 10.38 6.13
C TYR A 193 -8.49 9.18 5.42
N HIS A 194 -9.47 9.41 4.56
CA HIS A 194 -10.03 8.39 3.68
C HIS A 194 -9.95 8.83 2.22
N THR A 195 -9.87 7.85 1.33
CA THR A 195 -9.98 8.02 -0.13
C THR A 195 -11.17 7.22 -0.65
N GLU A 196 -11.75 7.66 -1.76
CA GLU A 196 -12.75 6.92 -2.54
C GLU A 196 -12.36 6.79 -4.02
N ASP A 197 -11.12 7.17 -4.38
CA ASP A 197 -10.60 7.15 -5.75
C ASP A 197 -9.24 6.44 -5.90
N GLY A 198 -8.92 5.54 -4.97
CA GLY A 198 -7.70 4.72 -5.01
C GLY A 198 -6.45 5.42 -4.49
N GLY A 199 -6.62 6.48 -3.70
CA GLY A 199 -5.53 7.26 -3.10
C GLY A 199 -5.09 8.45 -3.94
N ILE A 200 -5.86 8.82 -4.98
CA ILE A 200 -5.61 10.02 -5.78
C ILE A 200 -5.93 11.27 -4.96
N THR A 201 -7.06 11.26 -4.25
CA THR A 201 -7.45 12.32 -3.31
C THR A 201 -7.80 11.76 -1.93
N TRP A 202 -7.46 12.53 -0.89
CA TRP A 202 -7.68 12.17 0.50
C TRP A 202 -8.52 13.24 1.18
N LYS A 203 -9.54 12.81 1.91
CA LYS A 203 -10.42 13.66 2.70
C LYS A 203 -10.22 13.34 4.18
N GLU A 204 -10.12 14.37 5.00
CA GLU A 204 -10.08 14.20 6.45
C GLU A 204 -11.44 13.63 6.91
N SER A 205 -11.39 12.47 7.58
CA SER A 205 -12.52 11.97 8.36
C SER A 205 -12.59 12.76 9.67
N LYS A 206 -13.76 12.83 10.32
CA LYS A 206 -13.88 13.43 11.65
C LYS A 206 -13.72 12.34 12.72
N PRO A 207 -12.52 12.08 13.26
CA PRO A 207 -12.35 11.13 14.36
C PRO A 207 -13.02 11.66 15.64
N THR A 208 -13.30 10.75 16.56
CA THR A 208 -13.85 11.08 17.88
C THR A 208 -12.75 11.24 18.95
N HIS A 209 -11.47 11.26 18.54
CA HIS A 209 -10.30 11.28 19.41
C HIS A 209 -9.13 11.98 18.72
N ASP A 210 -8.07 12.26 19.48
CA ASP A 210 -6.78 12.78 19.03
C ASP A 210 -5.63 11.77 19.18
N GLN A 211 -5.95 10.53 19.56
CA GLN A 211 -5.00 9.45 19.80
C GLN A 211 -4.35 8.89 18.53
N TRP A 212 -3.12 8.39 18.68
CA TRP A 212 -2.41 7.64 17.65
C TRP A 212 -3.15 6.34 17.30
N VAL A 213 -3.29 6.04 16.01
CA VAL A 213 -3.91 4.79 15.53
C VAL A 213 -2.84 3.82 15.03
N TYR A 214 -2.82 2.61 15.59
CA TYR A 214 -1.81 1.58 15.30
C TYR A 214 -2.36 0.39 14.52
N SER A 215 -3.67 0.23 14.37
CA SER A 215 -4.25 -0.88 13.62
C SER A 215 -5.60 -0.50 13.02
N VAL A 216 -5.90 -1.09 11.86
CA VAL A 216 -7.16 -0.91 11.13
C VAL A 216 -7.58 -2.28 10.60
N TYR A 217 -8.86 -2.62 10.75
CA TYR A 217 -9.46 -3.82 10.19
C TYR A 217 -10.76 -3.48 9.46
N PHE A 218 -10.90 -4.00 8.24
CA PHE A 218 -12.13 -3.90 7.45
C PHE A 218 -12.82 -5.25 7.37
N THR A 219 -14.14 -5.26 7.51
CA THR A 219 -14.99 -6.38 7.11
C THR A 219 -15.46 -6.21 5.66
N PRO A 220 -15.86 -7.28 4.96
CA PRO A 220 -16.32 -7.21 3.57
C PRO A 220 -17.53 -6.30 3.31
N ASP A 221 -18.35 -6.04 4.34
CA ASP A 221 -19.52 -5.15 4.28
C ASP A 221 -19.18 -3.66 4.52
N GLY A 222 -17.90 -3.31 4.68
CA GLY A 222 -17.46 -1.92 4.78
C GLY A 222 -17.41 -1.35 6.20
N LYS A 223 -17.67 -2.17 7.22
CA LYS A 223 -17.42 -1.76 8.61
C LYS A 223 -15.93 -1.76 8.90
N VAL A 224 -15.51 -0.85 9.78
CA VAL A 224 -14.10 -0.63 10.10
C VAL A 224 -13.91 -0.55 11.60
N TRP A 225 -12.85 -1.20 12.09
CA TRP A 225 -12.37 -1.05 13.45
C TRP A 225 -10.96 -0.51 13.42
N MET A 226 -10.64 0.36 14.38
CA MET A 226 -9.27 0.81 14.60
C MET A 226 -8.88 0.61 16.05
N GLY A 227 -7.62 0.24 16.26
CA GLY A 227 -6.98 0.20 17.58
C GLY A 227 -5.93 1.31 17.70
N GLY A 228 -5.93 2.02 18.81
CA GLY A 228 -5.05 3.17 19.05
C GLY A 228 -4.35 3.19 20.41
N SER A 229 -3.73 4.33 20.73
CA SER A 229 -3.23 4.64 22.07
C SER A 229 -4.37 4.63 23.09
N ALA A 230 -4.02 4.47 24.36
CA ALA A 230 -4.96 4.50 25.48
C ALA A 230 -6.06 3.44 25.45
N GLY A 231 -5.74 2.23 24.95
CA GLY A 231 -6.70 1.14 24.83
C GLY A 231 -7.87 1.45 23.89
N LEU A 232 -7.73 2.46 23.04
CA LEU A 232 -8.79 2.98 22.19
C LEU A 232 -9.19 1.96 21.13
N ILE A 233 -10.50 1.70 21.05
CA ILE A 233 -11.11 1.11 19.85
C ILE A 233 -12.18 2.06 19.34
N THR A 234 -12.13 2.34 18.03
CA THR A 234 -13.16 3.08 17.32
C THR A 234 -13.73 2.25 16.19
N TYR A 235 -14.98 2.53 15.83
CA TYR A 235 -15.74 1.79 14.85
C TYR A 235 -16.44 2.71 13.86
N SER A 236 -16.54 2.27 12.62
CA SER A 236 -17.24 2.94 11.52
C SER A 236 -18.12 1.95 10.78
N GLU A 237 -19.28 2.43 10.29
CA GLU A 237 -20.24 1.66 9.49
C GLU A 237 -20.29 2.12 8.03
N ASP A 238 -19.47 3.11 7.68
CA ASP A 238 -19.55 3.84 6.42
C ASP A 238 -18.16 4.01 5.78
N PHE A 239 -17.36 2.94 5.83
CA PHE A 239 -16.02 2.87 5.22
C PHE A 239 -15.01 3.88 5.81
N GLY A 240 -15.19 4.26 7.08
CA GLY A 240 -14.30 5.17 7.80
C GLY A 240 -14.60 6.65 7.58
N LYS A 241 -15.79 7.00 7.08
CA LYS A 241 -16.22 8.40 6.91
C LYS A 241 -16.62 9.02 8.25
N THR A 242 -17.36 8.27 9.06
CA THR A 242 -17.75 8.63 10.42
C THR A 242 -17.31 7.57 11.42
N TRP A 243 -17.04 7.99 12.65
CA TRP A 243 -16.48 7.16 13.70
C TRP A 243 -17.29 7.27 14.98
N LYS A 244 -17.35 6.16 15.72
CA LYS A 244 -17.77 6.11 17.12
C LYS A 244 -16.69 5.48 17.97
N GLN A 245 -16.40 6.06 19.12
CA GLN A 245 -15.53 5.43 20.11
C GLN A 245 -16.29 4.36 20.87
N LEU A 246 -15.70 3.18 20.97
CA LEU A 246 -16.23 2.09 21.79
C LEU A 246 -15.65 2.18 23.19
N LYS A 247 -16.46 1.90 24.20
CA LYS A 247 -15.98 1.78 25.58
C LYS A 247 -15.29 0.43 25.73
N THR A 248 -13.97 0.43 25.90
CA THR A 248 -13.20 -0.80 25.99
C THR A 248 -12.82 -1.11 27.44
N SER A 249 -12.39 -2.34 27.69
CA SER A 249 -11.85 -2.77 28.99
C SER A 249 -10.30 -2.86 28.98
N PHE A 250 -9.65 -2.36 27.93
CA PHE A 250 -8.19 -2.28 27.86
C PHE A 250 -7.67 -1.23 28.86
N ASN A 251 -6.45 -1.42 29.35
CA ASN A 251 -5.78 -0.41 30.16
C ASN A 251 -5.45 0.81 29.28
N THR A 252 -5.61 2.01 29.85
CA THR A 252 -5.30 3.30 29.22
C THR A 252 -3.80 3.54 28.98
N ASP A 253 -2.93 2.69 29.53
CA ASP A 253 -1.49 2.72 29.21
C ASP A 253 -1.17 1.92 27.94
N HIS A 254 -2.07 1.04 27.50
CA HIS A 254 -1.82 0.13 26.39
C HIS A 254 -2.05 0.81 25.03
N ARG A 255 -1.19 0.48 24.05
CA ARG A 255 -1.39 0.82 22.64
C ARG A 255 -1.88 -0.41 21.87
N LEU A 256 -2.98 -0.33 21.12
CA LEU A 256 -3.56 -1.50 20.43
C LEU A 256 -2.93 -1.73 19.05
N ALA A 257 -1.90 -2.56 19.00
CA ALA A 257 -1.07 -2.81 17.81
C ALA A 257 -1.76 -3.62 16.70
N SER A 258 -2.75 -4.45 17.05
CA SER A 258 -3.46 -5.28 16.09
C SER A 258 -4.89 -5.52 16.53
N ILE A 259 -5.82 -5.48 15.58
CA ILE A 259 -7.22 -5.84 15.73
C ILE A 259 -7.65 -6.69 14.54
N PHE A 260 -8.44 -7.73 14.80
CA PHE A 260 -9.02 -8.60 13.80
C PHE A 260 -10.46 -8.93 14.20
N MET A 261 -11.38 -8.85 13.24
CA MET A 261 -12.79 -9.19 13.45
C MET A 261 -13.17 -10.39 12.59
N SER A 262 -13.72 -11.44 13.18
CA SER A 262 -14.25 -12.61 12.45
C SER A 262 -15.59 -12.29 11.79
N ASN A 263 -16.34 -11.35 12.36
CA ASN A 263 -17.60 -10.80 11.87
C ASN A 263 -17.86 -9.45 12.57
N ASP A 264 -19.06 -8.89 12.44
CA ASP A 264 -19.39 -7.58 13.02
C ASP A 264 -19.49 -7.54 14.55
N LYS A 265 -19.36 -8.67 15.24
CA LYS A 265 -19.45 -8.78 16.70
C LYS A 265 -18.23 -9.44 17.33
N ALA A 266 -17.74 -10.51 16.74
CA ALA A 266 -16.69 -11.34 17.30
C ALA A 266 -15.31 -10.95 16.75
N GLY A 267 -14.33 -10.80 17.64
CA GLY A 267 -12.98 -10.40 17.25
C GLY A 267 -11.94 -10.61 18.34
N ILE A 268 -10.71 -10.25 18.00
CA ILE A 268 -9.52 -10.35 18.85
C ILE A 268 -8.61 -9.14 18.62
N ALA A 269 -8.04 -8.60 19.69
CA ALA A 269 -7.13 -7.46 19.63
C ALA A 269 -6.01 -7.63 20.65
N GLY A 270 -4.82 -7.17 20.27
CA GLY A 270 -3.61 -7.31 21.05
C GLY A 270 -2.84 -6.00 21.15
N SER A 271 -2.20 -5.80 22.30
CA SER A 271 -1.45 -4.60 22.60
C SER A 271 0.00 -4.64 22.12
N LEU A 272 0.55 -3.45 21.87
CA LEU A 272 1.96 -3.23 21.56
C LEU A 272 2.85 -3.46 22.80
N ASP A 273 2.29 -3.20 23.98
CA ASP A 273 2.88 -3.23 25.31
C ASP A 273 1.85 -3.66 26.37
N GLY A 274 2.31 -4.19 27.50
CA GLY A 274 1.45 -4.66 28.59
C GLY A 274 0.94 -6.10 28.41
N ASN A 275 1.37 -6.80 27.36
CA ASN A 275 1.05 -8.20 27.06
C ASN A 275 -0.46 -8.52 27.15
N ASP A 276 -1.33 -7.64 26.66
CA ASP A 276 -2.79 -7.78 26.77
C ASP A 276 -3.38 -8.24 25.43
N LEU A 277 -4.01 -9.42 25.45
CA LEU A 277 -4.72 -10.01 24.31
C LEU A 277 -6.15 -10.31 24.75
N ARG A 278 -7.12 -9.77 24.00
CA ARG A 278 -8.53 -9.88 24.36
C ARG A 278 -9.38 -10.30 23.19
N THR A 279 -10.46 -11.00 23.52
CA THR A 279 -11.53 -11.37 22.58
C THR A 279 -12.84 -10.70 22.95
N THR A 280 -13.67 -10.41 21.96
CA THR A 280 -15.05 -9.95 22.13
C THR A 280 -16.01 -10.85 21.34
N LEU A 281 -17.28 -10.86 21.73
CA LEU A 281 -18.39 -11.50 21.01
C LEU A 281 -19.56 -10.52 20.74
N ASP A 282 -19.39 -9.25 21.09
CA ASP A 282 -20.45 -8.23 21.15
C ASP A 282 -19.91 -6.85 20.73
N ASN A 283 -19.06 -6.83 19.69
CA ASN A 283 -18.49 -5.60 19.12
C ASN A 283 -17.80 -4.74 20.18
N TRP A 284 -16.96 -5.36 21.01
CA TRP A 284 -16.17 -4.73 22.06
C TRP A 284 -16.98 -4.05 23.18
N GLU A 285 -18.29 -4.28 23.28
CA GLU A 285 -19.09 -3.88 24.46
C GLU A 285 -18.57 -4.59 25.71
N THR A 286 -18.25 -5.88 25.59
CA THR A 286 -17.48 -6.64 26.57
C THR A 286 -16.25 -7.28 25.94
N SER A 287 -15.28 -7.60 26.79
CA SER A 287 -14.07 -8.29 26.36
C SER A 287 -13.56 -9.25 27.42
N LYS A 288 -12.93 -10.33 26.97
CA LYS A 288 -12.29 -11.33 27.81
C LYS A 288 -10.79 -11.33 27.53
N SER A 289 -9.99 -11.13 28.57
CA SER A 289 -8.54 -11.34 28.47
C SER A 289 -8.22 -12.84 28.34
N ILE A 290 -7.30 -13.17 27.44
CA ILE A 290 -6.83 -14.53 27.21
C ILE A 290 -5.32 -14.59 27.37
N ALA A 291 -4.79 -15.76 27.76
CA ALA A 291 -3.36 -15.98 27.85
C ALA A 291 -2.68 -15.71 26.49
N THR A 292 -1.46 -15.20 26.51
CA THR A 292 -0.63 -14.96 25.32
C THR A 292 0.46 -16.02 25.20
N PRO A 293 1.12 -16.17 24.02
CA PRO A 293 2.32 -17.00 23.92
C PRO A 293 3.38 -16.65 24.97
N LYS A 294 3.61 -15.35 25.22
CA LYS A 294 4.56 -14.87 26.23
C LYS A 294 4.14 -15.25 27.65
N SER A 295 2.86 -15.12 28.03
CA SER A 295 2.40 -15.54 29.36
C SER A 295 2.49 -17.05 29.57
N GLN A 296 2.63 -17.83 28.49
CA GLN A 296 2.87 -19.27 28.50
C GLN A 296 4.37 -19.62 28.33
N ASN A 297 5.27 -18.64 28.43
CA ASN A 297 6.73 -18.81 28.30
C ASN A 297 7.20 -19.35 26.94
N LEU A 298 6.45 -19.08 25.86
CA LEU A 298 6.80 -19.52 24.50
C LEU A 298 7.74 -18.56 23.76
N THR A 299 8.09 -17.44 24.38
CA THR A 299 8.99 -16.43 23.85
C THR A 299 10.25 -16.35 24.71
N GLU A 300 11.33 -15.77 24.19
CA GLU A 300 12.53 -15.52 24.99
C GLU A 300 12.19 -14.66 26.23
N LYS A 301 12.91 -14.90 27.34
CA LYS A 301 12.62 -14.30 28.66
C LYS A 301 12.48 -12.78 28.63
N ASN A 302 13.33 -12.10 27.85
CA ASN A 302 13.37 -10.65 27.74
C ASN A 302 12.80 -10.12 26.42
N ALA A 303 12.08 -10.97 25.67
CA ALA A 303 11.46 -10.54 24.43
C ALA A 303 10.40 -9.46 24.68
N ARG A 304 10.24 -8.54 23.71
CA ARG A 304 9.15 -7.57 23.72
C ARG A 304 7.82 -8.29 23.71
N ASP A 305 6.83 -7.82 24.45
CA ASP A 305 5.49 -8.42 24.54
C ASP A 305 4.54 -8.08 23.38
N THR A 306 5.04 -7.37 22.37
CA THR A 306 4.28 -6.81 21.26
C THR A 306 3.49 -7.84 20.46
N LEU A 307 2.17 -7.66 20.37
CA LEU A 307 1.25 -8.43 19.52
C LEU A 307 1.02 -7.70 18.19
N LYS A 308 1.94 -7.88 17.23
CA LYS A 308 2.02 -7.06 16.00
C LYS A 308 0.97 -7.40 14.93
N LYS A 309 0.51 -8.65 14.88
CA LYS A 309 -0.35 -9.15 13.82
C LYS A 309 -1.22 -10.26 14.36
N ILE A 310 -2.51 -10.19 14.08
CA ILE A 310 -3.50 -11.15 14.54
C ILE A 310 -4.42 -11.51 13.37
N SER A 311 -4.76 -12.78 13.25
CA SER A 311 -5.81 -13.24 12.36
C SER A 311 -6.46 -14.50 12.91
N GLU A 312 -7.47 -14.96 12.19
CA GLU A 312 -8.03 -16.28 12.34
C GLU A 312 -7.84 -17.10 11.07
N PHE A 313 -7.59 -18.40 11.24
CA PHE A 313 -7.59 -19.38 10.16
C PHE A 313 -8.16 -20.70 10.67
N ASN A 314 -9.15 -21.26 9.97
CA ASN A 314 -9.78 -22.55 10.31
C ASN A 314 -10.21 -22.71 11.78
N GLY A 315 -10.77 -21.66 12.38
CA GLY A 315 -11.24 -21.68 13.77
C GLY A 315 -10.12 -21.61 14.82
N GLU A 316 -8.89 -21.30 14.41
CA GLU A 316 -7.75 -21.03 15.29
C GLU A 316 -7.34 -19.56 15.20
N PHE A 317 -6.95 -18.99 16.34
CA PHE A 317 -6.28 -17.70 16.34
C PHE A 317 -4.82 -17.88 15.97
N ILE A 318 -4.30 -16.92 15.20
CA ILE A 318 -2.88 -16.84 14.83
C ILE A 318 -2.38 -15.46 15.25
N VAL A 319 -1.29 -15.43 15.99
CA VAL A 319 -0.70 -14.18 16.51
C VAL A 319 0.78 -14.14 16.23
N LYS A 320 1.26 -12.98 15.79
CA LYS A 320 2.68 -12.63 15.80
C LYS A 320 2.99 -11.91 17.11
N GLN A 321 3.69 -12.59 18.02
CA GLN A 321 4.19 -12.03 19.27
C GLN A 321 5.71 -12.17 19.35
N SER A 322 6.41 -11.13 19.81
CA SER A 322 7.88 -11.20 19.99
C SER A 322 8.63 -11.59 18.69
N ASP A 323 8.12 -11.14 17.54
CA ASP A 323 8.63 -11.48 16.21
C ASP A 323 8.53 -12.96 15.81
N LEU A 324 7.71 -13.75 16.53
CA LEU A 324 7.37 -15.13 16.21
C LEU A 324 5.87 -15.33 16.04
N VAL A 325 5.49 -16.29 15.20
CA VAL A 325 4.08 -16.63 14.95
C VAL A 325 3.68 -17.88 15.72
N PHE A 326 2.55 -17.77 16.41
CA PHE A 326 1.93 -18.84 17.20
C PHE A 326 0.47 -18.99 16.80
N HIS A 327 -0.09 -20.17 17.04
CA HIS A 327 -1.51 -20.43 16.85
C HIS A 327 -2.14 -21.13 18.05
N THR A 328 -3.47 -21.05 18.16
CA THR A 328 -4.22 -21.70 19.22
C THR A 328 -5.70 -21.91 18.85
N LYS A 329 -6.31 -22.97 19.39
CA LYS A 329 -7.75 -23.22 19.23
C LYS A 329 -8.55 -22.28 20.13
N LYS A 330 -9.56 -21.60 19.57
CA LYS A 330 -10.40 -20.65 20.31
C LYS A 330 -11.08 -21.24 21.56
N ALA A 331 -11.49 -22.50 21.47
CA ALA A 331 -12.18 -23.20 22.57
C ALA A 331 -11.24 -23.54 23.74
N ASN A 332 -9.93 -23.61 23.51
CA ASN A 332 -8.93 -23.99 24.53
C ASN A 332 -7.60 -23.31 24.22
N ILE A 333 -7.38 -22.14 24.85
CA ILE A 333 -6.20 -21.30 24.62
C ILE A 333 -4.94 -21.99 25.16
N LYS A 334 -4.29 -22.74 24.29
CA LYS A 334 -2.95 -23.31 24.44
C LYS A 334 -2.17 -22.96 23.20
N TRP A 335 -1.19 -22.06 23.34
CA TRP A 335 -0.43 -21.58 22.20
C TRP A 335 0.63 -22.61 21.80
N SER A 336 0.86 -22.75 20.50
CA SER A 336 1.94 -23.54 19.94
C SER A 336 2.59 -22.79 18.77
N GLY A 337 3.90 -22.99 18.60
CA GLY A 337 4.57 -22.67 17.35
C GLY A 337 4.29 -23.72 16.28
N PHE A 338 4.87 -23.54 15.11
CA PHE A 338 4.75 -24.48 14.01
C PHE A 338 5.84 -25.56 14.11
N LYS A 339 5.46 -26.81 13.88
CA LYS A 339 6.36 -27.96 14.02
C LYS A 339 7.63 -27.78 13.18
N ASP A 340 8.77 -27.85 13.84
CA ASP A 340 10.12 -27.74 13.25
C ASP A 340 10.39 -26.44 12.46
N LEU A 341 9.52 -25.42 12.58
CA LEU A 341 9.59 -24.18 11.84
C LEU A 341 9.47 -22.97 12.77
N LYS A 342 10.52 -22.15 12.79
CA LYS A 342 10.50 -20.83 13.45
C LYS A 342 9.91 -19.81 12.47
N ILE A 343 8.61 -19.54 12.59
CA ILE A 343 7.88 -18.63 11.69
C ILE A 343 7.98 -17.18 12.16
N LEU A 344 8.36 -16.28 11.25
CA LEU A 344 8.56 -14.85 11.48
C LEU A 344 7.37 -13.99 11.07
N ASP A 345 6.63 -14.39 10.05
CA ASP A 345 5.44 -13.66 9.60
C ASP A 345 4.49 -14.56 8.82
N PHE A 346 3.26 -14.10 8.65
CA PHE A 346 2.20 -14.83 7.95
C PHE A 346 1.23 -13.91 7.22
N SER A 347 0.53 -14.45 6.23
CA SER A 347 -0.67 -13.84 5.68
C SER A 347 -1.65 -14.91 5.19
N ILE A 348 -2.92 -14.54 5.05
CA ILE A 348 -4.00 -15.49 4.73
C ILE A 348 -4.65 -15.06 3.42
N ASP A 349 -4.75 -16.04 2.52
CA ASP A 349 -5.64 -16.00 1.37
C ASP A 349 -7.00 -16.52 1.83
N THR A 350 -7.91 -15.59 2.10
CA THR A 350 -9.26 -15.90 2.58
C THR A 350 -10.12 -16.57 1.51
N GLU A 351 -9.86 -16.29 0.23
CA GLU A 351 -10.60 -16.84 -0.90
C GLU A 351 -10.21 -18.30 -1.14
N ALA A 352 -8.91 -18.59 -1.25
CA ALA A 352 -8.42 -19.95 -1.44
C ALA A 352 -8.35 -20.76 -0.13
N LYS A 353 -8.66 -20.14 1.02
CA LYS A 353 -8.50 -20.71 2.36
C LYS A 353 -7.09 -21.29 2.57
N LYS A 354 -6.09 -20.48 2.27
CA LYS A 354 -4.68 -20.83 2.45
C LYS A 354 -3.99 -19.86 3.39
N ILE A 355 -3.02 -20.37 4.12
CA ILE A 355 -2.08 -19.58 4.87
C ILE A 355 -0.72 -19.59 4.17
N TYR A 356 -0.04 -18.45 4.19
CA TYR A 356 1.34 -18.29 3.75
C TYR A 356 2.18 -17.91 4.96
N LEU A 357 3.33 -18.57 5.13
CA LEU A 357 4.23 -18.40 6.26
C LEU A 357 5.65 -18.12 5.76
N ILE A 358 6.42 -17.34 6.53
CA ILE A 358 7.84 -17.10 6.28
C ILE A 358 8.64 -17.63 7.48
N ASP A 359 9.57 -18.54 7.25
CA ASP A 359 10.43 -19.05 8.32
C ASP A 359 11.66 -18.15 8.58
N SER A 360 12.41 -18.45 9.64
CA SER A 360 13.60 -17.69 10.02
C SER A 360 14.78 -17.83 9.05
N SER A 361 14.70 -18.75 8.09
CA SER A 361 15.68 -18.91 7.01
C SER A 361 15.26 -18.14 5.74
N GLY A 362 14.08 -17.51 5.74
CA GLY A 362 13.52 -16.78 4.60
C GLY A 362 12.75 -17.66 3.61
N TYR A 363 12.53 -18.95 3.89
CA TYR A 363 11.69 -19.79 3.04
C TYR A 363 10.22 -19.47 3.24
N VAL A 364 9.48 -19.49 2.14
CA VAL A 364 8.02 -19.32 2.15
C VAL A 364 7.35 -20.68 2.10
N TYR A 365 6.32 -20.84 2.91
CA TYR A 365 5.49 -22.03 2.99
C TYR A 365 4.02 -21.67 2.76
N THR A 366 3.25 -22.63 2.26
CA THR A 366 1.80 -22.52 2.17
C THR A 366 1.11 -23.80 2.63
N SER A 367 -0.11 -23.66 3.16
CA SER A 367 -0.96 -24.78 3.54
C SER A 367 -2.43 -24.38 3.56
N SER A 368 -3.31 -25.38 3.50
CA SER A 368 -4.74 -25.26 3.81
C SER A 368 -5.08 -25.62 5.26
N ASP A 369 -4.10 -26.04 6.06
CA ASP A 369 -4.22 -26.30 7.49
C ASP A 369 -3.01 -25.73 8.27
N LEU A 370 -2.94 -25.96 9.58
CA LEU A 370 -1.87 -25.46 10.44
C LEU A 370 -0.83 -26.53 10.83
N ASN A 371 -0.88 -27.71 10.20
CA ASN A 371 -0.05 -28.87 10.54
C ASN A 371 0.86 -29.33 9.39
N ASN A 372 0.44 -29.12 8.13
CA ASN A 372 1.08 -29.70 6.95
C ASN A 372 1.48 -28.61 5.97
N PHE A 373 2.76 -28.21 5.97
CA PHE A 373 3.24 -27.10 5.16
C PHE A 373 4.02 -27.55 3.94
N SER A 374 3.73 -26.94 2.79
CA SER A 374 4.51 -27.14 1.56
C SER A 374 5.34 -25.90 1.27
N LYS A 375 6.62 -26.08 0.97
CA LYS A 375 7.49 -24.97 0.60
C LYS A 375 7.10 -24.40 -0.78
N VAL A 376 7.07 -23.08 -0.89
CA VAL A 376 6.80 -22.35 -2.14
C VAL A 376 8.13 -22.09 -2.84
N GLY A 377 8.60 -23.07 -3.61
CA GLY A 377 9.85 -22.97 -4.38
C GLY A 377 11.12 -23.24 -3.55
N THR A 378 12.26 -22.81 -4.09
CA THR A 378 13.61 -22.96 -3.47
C THR A 378 14.24 -21.63 -3.08
N GLU A 379 13.64 -20.55 -3.56
CA GLU A 379 14.02 -19.17 -3.33
C GLU A 379 13.67 -18.73 -1.91
N ARG A 380 14.33 -17.66 -1.46
CA ARG A 380 14.19 -17.12 -0.11
C ARG A 380 13.99 -15.63 -0.17
N VAL A 381 13.15 -15.12 0.72
CA VAL A 381 13.10 -13.69 1.04
C VAL A 381 14.27 -13.36 1.96
N GLN A 382 14.77 -12.13 1.88
CA GLN A 382 15.76 -11.67 2.83
C GLN A 382 15.10 -11.44 4.19
N VAL A 383 15.78 -11.90 5.25
CA VAL A 383 15.39 -11.65 6.64
C VAL A 383 16.31 -10.58 7.23
N PRO A 384 15.82 -9.66 8.08
CA PRO A 384 14.46 -9.63 8.64
C PRO A 384 13.40 -9.08 7.68
N VAL A 385 12.18 -9.60 7.81
CA VAL A 385 10.98 -9.14 7.09
C VAL A 385 10.32 -8.01 7.88
N ILE A 386 9.95 -6.91 7.20
CA ILE A 386 9.16 -5.83 7.77
C ILE A 386 7.70 -6.29 7.91
N ASP A 387 7.08 -6.68 6.80
CA ASP A 387 5.69 -7.15 6.77
C ASP A 387 5.41 -8.00 5.51
N SER A 388 4.30 -8.73 5.54
CA SER A 388 3.81 -9.54 4.42
C SER A 388 2.29 -9.47 4.30
N LYS A 389 1.78 -9.46 3.07
CA LYS A 389 0.35 -9.36 2.77
C LYS A 389 0.01 -10.24 1.57
N PHE A 390 -1.02 -11.07 1.72
CA PHE A 390 -1.66 -11.70 0.59
C PHE A 390 -2.70 -10.74 0.01
N SER A 391 -2.58 -10.42 -1.27
CA SER A 391 -3.52 -9.56 -1.99
C SER A 391 -3.34 -9.71 -3.49
N ALA A 392 -4.40 -9.47 -4.25
CA ALA A 392 -4.42 -9.58 -5.71
C ALA A 392 -3.93 -10.96 -6.24
N GLY A 393 -4.17 -12.04 -5.47
CA GLY A 393 -3.77 -13.40 -5.83
C GLY A 393 -2.29 -13.73 -5.61
N TYR A 394 -1.52 -12.85 -4.95
CA TYR A 394 -0.11 -13.05 -4.66
C TYR A 394 0.20 -12.82 -3.18
N PHE A 395 1.21 -13.53 -2.68
CA PHE A 395 1.83 -13.26 -1.40
C PHE A 395 2.96 -12.24 -1.60
N HIS A 396 2.77 -11.05 -1.04
CA HIS A 396 3.74 -9.96 -1.09
C HIS A 396 4.52 -9.89 0.21
N VAL A 397 5.82 -9.66 0.12
CA VAL A 397 6.72 -9.55 1.26
C VAL A 397 7.58 -8.31 1.10
N LEU A 398 7.78 -7.56 2.18
CA LEU A 398 8.70 -6.43 2.25
C LEU A 398 9.81 -6.76 3.25
N ASP A 399 11.06 -6.73 2.83
CA ASP A 399 12.21 -6.91 3.72
C ASP A 399 12.76 -5.59 4.27
N ALA A 400 13.71 -5.71 5.21
CA ALA A 400 14.36 -4.57 5.86
C ALA A 400 15.20 -3.69 4.92
N ASP A 401 15.59 -4.22 3.75
CA ASP A 401 16.27 -3.46 2.70
C ASP A 401 15.28 -2.81 1.72
N THR A 402 13.98 -2.84 2.04
CA THR A 402 12.87 -2.31 1.23
C THR A 402 12.73 -2.98 -0.14
N VAL A 403 13.22 -4.21 -0.26
CA VAL A 403 12.96 -5.07 -1.43
C VAL A 403 11.56 -5.65 -1.28
N ILE A 404 10.80 -5.60 -2.37
CA ILE A 404 9.48 -6.25 -2.44
C ILE A 404 9.62 -7.58 -3.16
N TYR A 405 8.99 -8.61 -2.59
CA TYR A 405 8.80 -9.91 -3.21
C TYR A 405 7.33 -10.09 -3.57
N LYS A 406 7.08 -10.69 -4.73
CA LYS A 406 5.76 -11.12 -5.17
C LYS A 406 5.82 -12.60 -5.50
N ILE A 407 5.07 -13.39 -4.74
CA ILE A 407 5.20 -14.84 -4.69
C ILE A 407 3.83 -15.46 -4.97
N GLY A 408 3.76 -16.35 -5.97
CA GLY A 408 2.51 -16.98 -6.37
C GLY A 408 2.59 -17.51 -7.81
N ASN A 409 1.64 -18.35 -8.21
CA ASN A 409 1.56 -18.91 -9.56
C ASN A 409 2.87 -19.57 -10.05
N GLY A 410 3.59 -20.24 -9.14
CA GLY A 410 4.87 -20.89 -9.43
C GLY A 410 6.04 -19.94 -9.68
N LYS A 411 5.87 -18.64 -9.41
CA LYS A 411 6.91 -17.62 -9.58
C LYS A 411 7.31 -17.00 -8.24
N PHE A 412 8.59 -16.69 -8.14
CA PHE A 412 9.18 -15.94 -7.03
C PHE A 412 9.88 -14.70 -7.61
N GLU A 413 9.17 -13.58 -7.63
CA GLU A 413 9.66 -12.33 -8.21
C GLU A 413 10.17 -11.43 -7.08
N LYS A 414 11.32 -10.77 -7.27
CA LYS A 414 11.86 -9.79 -6.31
C LYS A 414 12.26 -8.52 -7.03
N ARG A 415 12.08 -7.38 -6.36
CA ARG A 415 12.46 -6.08 -6.89
C ARG A 415 13.19 -5.26 -5.83
N ALA A 416 14.43 -4.90 -6.15
CA ALA A 416 15.19 -3.96 -5.35
C ALA A 416 14.55 -2.55 -5.44
N PRO A 417 14.62 -1.75 -4.36
CA PRO A 417 14.09 -0.39 -4.36
C PRO A 417 14.77 0.46 -5.45
N LEU A 418 14.05 0.70 -6.54
CA LEU A 418 14.35 1.77 -7.49
C LEU A 418 13.31 2.86 -7.26
N PHE A 419 13.74 3.94 -6.60
CA PHE A 419 12.96 5.14 -6.39
C PHE A 419 13.45 6.20 -7.38
N TYR A 420 12.50 6.84 -8.08
CA TYR A 420 12.78 7.90 -9.06
C TYR A 420 12.84 9.28 -8.41
#